data_AF-A0A6L8U3M0-F1
#
_entry.id   AF-A0A6L8U3M0-F1
#
_cell.length_a   1.000
_cell.length_b   1.000
_cell.length_c   1.000
_cell.angle_alpha   90.00
_cell.angle_beta   90.00
_cell.angle_gamma   90.00
#
_symmetry.space_group_name_H-M   'P 1'
#
loop_
_entity.id
_entity.type
_entity.pdbx_description
1 polymer ?
#
loop_
_entity_poly.entity_id
_entity_poly.type
_entity_poly.pdbx_seq_one_letter_code
_entity_poly.pdbx_strand_id
1 'polypeptide(L)'
;GTQVWMAENLKTTSFNDGASIPEVSANDAWCTTWTPACCWYDNDEESGRNTYGALYNWYAVSTGKLCPAGWHIPDSTELQELIIYLGGRDVASGKMKVPGTQFWDPPNTGATNSSGFSGLPAGFRWADNGGFFQRGYRLFLWTSAIKYWNSKPLATYYLILAEFTSFHFRRD
;
A
#
# COMPACT_ATOMS: atom_id res chain seq x y z
N GLY A 1 7.18 -16.92 -5.50
CA GLY A 1 7.88 -17.47 -6.67
C GLY A 1 9.33 -17.18 -6.48
N THR A 2 10.02 -16.80 -7.55
CA THR A 2 11.39 -16.28 -7.53
C THR A 2 11.47 -14.77 -7.33
N GLN A 3 10.31 -14.10 -7.24
CA GLN A 3 10.17 -12.66 -7.07
C GLN A 3 10.61 -12.20 -5.68
N VAL A 4 11.30 -11.07 -5.61
CA VAL A 4 11.71 -10.42 -4.35
C VAL A 4 10.77 -9.25 -4.06
N TRP A 5 10.24 -9.20 -2.84
CA TRP A 5 9.31 -8.17 -2.38
C TRP A 5 9.95 -7.36 -1.26
N MET A 6 9.69 -6.06 -1.19
CA MET A 6 10.08 -5.28 0.00
C MET A 6 9.38 -5.85 1.22
N ALA A 7 10.06 -5.93 2.35
CA ALA A 7 9.46 -6.42 3.60
C ALA A 7 8.78 -5.30 4.42
N GLU A 8 9.09 -4.05 4.13
CA GLU A 8 8.61 -2.88 4.86
C GLU A 8 7.87 -1.93 3.94
N ASN A 9 6.93 -1.16 4.52
CA ASN A 9 6.18 -0.15 3.79
C ASN A 9 7.07 1.05 3.45
N LEU A 10 6.99 1.51 2.20
CA LEU A 10 7.66 2.72 1.77
C LEU A 10 7.20 3.95 2.57
N LYS A 11 8.19 4.72 3.04
CA LYS A 11 8.01 5.93 3.85
C LYS A 11 8.81 7.12 3.33
N THR A 12 9.09 7.17 2.03
CA THR A 12 9.83 8.26 1.40
C THR A 12 8.95 9.50 1.23
N THR A 13 9.56 10.67 1.37
CA THR A 13 8.96 11.98 1.03
C THR A 13 9.62 12.59 -0.19
N SER A 14 10.34 11.78 -0.97
CA SER A 14 11.01 12.18 -2.21
C SER A 14 11.00 11.04 -3.23
N PHE A 15 10.87 11.42 -4.50
CA PHE A 15 11.01 10.52 -5.65
C PHE A 15 12.46 10.09 -5.86
N ASN A 16 12.65 9.07 -6.70
CA ASN A 16 13.97 8.55 -7.05
C ASN A 16 14.84 9.50 -7.88
N ASP A 17 14.27 10.60 -8.39
CA ASP A 17 14.99 11.72 -9.01
C ASP A 17 15.29 12.88 -8.03
N GLY A 18 14.95 12.70 -6.75
CA GLY A 18 15.17 13.68 -5.69
C GLY A 18 14.08 14.74 -5.55
N ALA A 19 13.07 14.76 -6.42
CA ALA A 19 11.95 15.69 -6.28
C ALA A 19 11.11 15.36 -5.03
N SER A 20 10.78 16.38 -4.23
CA SER A 20 9.98 16.18 -3.01
C SER A 20 8.53 15.79 -3.34
N ILE A 21 7.95 14.96 -2.49
CA ILE A 21 6.53 14.61 -2.49
C ILE A 21 5.87 15.41 -1.36
N PRO A 22 5.01 16.39 -1.68
CA PRO A 22 4.33 17.20 -0.66
C PRO A 22 3.50 16.36 0.31
N GLU A 23 3.61 16.65 1.59
CA GLU A 23 2.70 16.13 2.60
C GLU A 23 1.41 16.96 2.62
N VAL A 24 0.26 16.31 2.47
CA VAL A 24 -1.05 16.95 2.51
C VAL A 24 -1.86 16.30 3.62
N SER A 25 -2.04 16.97 4.75
CA SER A 25 -2.72 16.41 5.93
C SER A 25 -4.19 16.83 6.07
N ALA A 26 -4.60 17.97 5.50
CA ALA A 26 -5.98 18.45 5.54
C ALA A 26 -6.88 17.66 4.57
N ASN A 27 -8.07 17.28 5.03
CA ASN A 27 -9.01 16.46 4.25
C ASN A 27 -9.47 17.15 2.96
N ASP A 28 -9.91 18.41 3.07
CA ASP A 28 -10.38 19.18 1.91
C ASP A 28 -9.27 19.40 0.87
N ALA A 29 -8.04 19.61 1.34
CA ALA A 29 -6.87 19.72 0.48
C ALA A 29 -6.57 18.38 -0.22
N TRP A 30 -6.65 17.26 0.50
CA TRP A 30 -6.43 15.93 -0.09
C TRP A 30 -7.40 15.65 -1.24
N CYS A 31 -8.68 15.95 -1.04
CA CYS A 31 -9.74 15.74 -2.04
C CYS A 31 -9.55 16.55 -3.33
N THR A 32 -8.86 17.68 -3.23
CA THR A 32 -8.66 18.64 -4.32
C THR A 32 -7.22 18.66 -4.84
N THR A 33 -6.35 17.78 -4.33
CA THR A 33 -4.96 17.66 -4.77
C THR A 33 -4.85 16.76 -6.00
N TRP A 34 -4.54 17.38 -7.13
CA TRP A 34 -4.36 16.73 -8.44
C TRP A 34 -2.88 16.57 -8.85
N THR A 35 -1.98 16.75 -7.88
CA THR A 35 -0.52 16.60 -8.02
C THR A 35 -0.03 15.51 -7.06
N PRO A 36 1.21 15.01 -7.21
CA PRO A 36 1.75 14.05 -6.26
C PRO A 36 1.65 14.52 -4.82
N ALA A 37 1.18 13.65 -3.93
CA ALA A 37 1.12 13.91 -2.50
C ALA A 37 1.23 12.62 -1.69
N CYS A 38 1.67 12.77 -0.44
CA CYS A 38 1.63 11.72 0.57
C CYS A 38 1.07 12.25 1.90
N CYS A 39 0.77 11.34 2.82
CA CYS A 39 0.45 11.64 4.20
C CYS A 39 0.77 10.44 5.10
N TRP A 40 0.76 10.66 6.41
CA TRP A 40 0.81 9.61 7.41
C TRP A 40 -0.60 9.23 7.84
N TYR A 41 -0.81 7.98 8.25
CA TYR A 41 -2.13 7.56 8.73
C TYR A 41 -2.54 8.39 9.95
N ASP A 42 -3.81 8.82 10.01
CA ASP A 42 -4.36 9.75 11.02
C ASP A 42 -3.60 11.08 11.15
N ASN A 43 -2.77 11.43 10.16
CA ASN A 43 -1.82 12.56 10.22
C ASN A 43 -0.85 12.49 11.41
N ASP A 44 -0.58 11.28 11.90
CA ASP A 44 0.40 11.02 12.97
C ASP A 44 1.72 10.57 12.33
N GLU A 45 2.71 11.47 12.34
CA GLU A 45 4.04 11.14 11.84
C GLU A 45 4.71 10.06 12.68
N GLU A 46 4.53 10.01 13.99
CA GLU A 46 5.28 9.09 14.84
C GLU A 46 4.79 7.65 14.68
N SER A 47 3.48 7.41 14.84
CA SER A 47 2.92 6.06 14.72
C SER A 47 2.67 5.66 13.26
N GLY A 48 2.18 6.59 12.43
CA GLY A 48 1.86 6.36 11.04
C GLY A 48 3.11 6.07 10.21
N ARG A 49 4.15 6.90 10.30
CA ARG A 49 5.38 6.72 9.51
C ARG A 49 6.16 5.47 9.90
N ASN A 50 6.35 5.25 11.20
CA ASN A 50 7.24 4.19 11.67
C ASN A 50 6.59 2.81 11.60
N THR A 51 5.26 2.74 11.74
CA THR A 51 4.54 1.46 11.69
C THR A 51 4.01 1.18 10.29
N TYR A 52 3.30 2.13 9.69
CA TYR A 52 2.49 1.86 8.50
C TYR A 52 3.08 2.43 7.20
N GLY A 53 4.10 3.27 7.30
CA GLY A 53 4.67 3.99 6.15
C GLY A 53 3.75 5.10 5.65
N ALA A 54 4.08 5.67 4.49
CA ALA A 54 3.29 6.77 3.94
C ALA A 54 2.14 6.25 3.07
N LEU A 55 1.04 7.00 3.02
CA LEU A 55 -0.07 6.80 2.10
C LEU A 55 0.11 7.82 0.98
N TYR A 56 0.20 7.35 -0.25
CA TYR A 56 0.43 8.21 -1.41
C TYR A 56 -0.85 8.28 -2.23
N ASN A 57 -1.05 9.38 -2.95
CA ASN A 57 -2.13 9.44 -3.92
C ASN A 57 -1.71 8.81 -5.26
N TRP A 58 -2.69 8.61 -6.15
CA TRP A 58 -2.42 8.07 -7.48
C TRP A 58 -1.40 8.90 -8.27
N TYR A 59 -1.42 10.22 -8.11
CA TYR A 59 -0.50 11.13 -8.82
C TYR A 59 0.95 10.86 -8.47
N ALA A 60 1.27 10.51 -7.22
CA ALA A 60 2.62 10.10 -6.83
C ALA A 60 2.99 8.73 -7.39
N VAL A 61 2.09 7.76 -7.31
CA VAL A 61 2.34 6.38 -7.76
C VAL A 61 2.53 6.29 -9.28
N SER A 62 1.68 6.99 -10.04
CA SER A 62 1.69 6.97 -11.51
C SER A 62 2.89 7.68 -12.15
N THR A 63 3.72 8.38 -11.37
CA THR A 63 4.96 8.96 -11.89
C THR A 63 5.96 7.91 -12.37
N GLY A 64 5.88 6.67 -11.86
CA GLY A 64 6.92 5.65 -12.04
C GLY A 64 8.23 5.96 -11.28
N LYS A 65 8.28 7.05 -10.52
CA LYS A 65 9.47 7.55 -9.82
C LYS A 65 9.45 7.26 -8.31
N LEU A 66 8.39 6.63 -7.82
CA LEU A 66 8.21 6.37 -6.40
C LEU A 66 9.14 5.25 -5.89
N CYS A 67 9.50 4.31 -6.76
CA CYS A 67 10.29 3.15 -6.39
C CYS A 67 11.79 3.49 -6.37
N PRO A 68 12.55 3.00 -5.37
CA PRO A 68 14.01 3.04 -5.43
C PRO A 68 14.54 2.31 -6.68
N ALA A 69 15.77 2.63 -7.10
CA ALA A 69 16.39 1.99 -8.26
C ALA A 69 16.38 0.45 -8.12
N GLY A 70 15.97 -0.23 -9.21
CA GLY A 70 15.83 -1.69 -9.26
C GLY A 70 14.49 -2.23 -8.72
N TRP A 71 13.60 -1.36 -8.24
CA TRP A 71 12.27 -1.74 -7.77
C TRP A 71 11.17 -1.16 -8.66
N HIS A 72 10.03 -1.83 -8.73
CA HIS A 72 8.83 -1.34 -9.43
C HIS A 72 7.55 -1.63 -8.66
N ILE A 73 6.50 -0.89 -9.03
CA ILE A 73 5.11 -1.16 -8.60
C ILE A 73 4.67 -2.42 -9.33
N PRO A 74 4.22 -3.47 -8.62
CA PRO A 74 3.85 -4.71 -9.25
C PRO A 74 2.63 -4.51 -10.17
N ASP A 75 2.54 -5.28 -11.24
CA ASP A 75 1.29 -5.42 -11.99
C ASP A 75 0.38 -6.50 -11.36
N SER A 76 -0.83 -6.65 -11.93
CA SER A 76 -1.79 -7.66 -11.46
C SER A 76 -1.32 -9.10 -11.66
N THR A 77 -0.51 -9.36 -12.69
CA THR A 77 0.07 -10.67 -13.01
C THR A 77 1.11 -11.05 -11.95
N GLU A 78 2.01 -10.14 -11.61
CA GLU A 78 3.07 -10.36 -10.62
C GLU A 78 2.51 -10.67 -9.22
N LEU A 79 1.48 -9.92 -8.81
CA LEU A 79 0.74 -10.22 -7.58
C LEU A 79 0.01 -11.56 -7.66
N GLN A 80 -0.60 -11.89 -8.80
CA GLN A 80 -1.29 -13.16 -8.98
C GLN A 80 -0.32 -14.35 -8.90
N GLU A 81 0.89 -14.22 -9.44
CA GLU A 81 1.95 -15.21 -9.31
C GLU A 81 2.40 -15.40 -7.87
N LEU A 82 2.55 -14.31 -7.09
CA LEU A 82 2.83 -14.39 -5.65
C LEU A 82 1.72 -15.18 -4.94
N ILE A 83 0.46 -14.85 -5.20
CA ILE A 83 -0.69 -15.52 -4.57
C ILE A 83 -0.72 -17.00 -4.92
N ILE A 84 -0.53 -17.37 -6.19
CA ILE A 84 -0.49 -18.77 -6.63
C ILE A 84 0.65 -19.51 -5.94
N TYR A 85 1.85 -18.93 -5.94
CA TYR A 85 3.01 -19.53 -5.28
C TYR A 85 2.79 -19.78 -3.79
N LEU A 86 2.07 -18.89 -3.10
CA LEU A 86 1.78 -19.04 -1.68
C LEU A 86 0.68 -20.06 -1.37
N GLY A 87 0.07 -20.66 -2.40
CA GLY A 87 -0.96 -21.69 -2.27
C GLY A 87 -2.39 -21.20 -2.54
N GLY A 88 -2.54 -20.11 -3.29
CA GLY A 88 -3.84 -19.53 -3.61
C GLY A 88 -4.31 -18.51 -2.57
N ARG A 89 -5.39 -17.77 -2.91
CA ARG A 89 -5.86 -16.60 -2.16
C ARG A 89 -6.14 -16.89 -0.68
N ASP A 90 -6.80 -18.00 -0.39
CA ASP A 90 -7.23 -18.36 0.97
C ASP A 90 -6.04 -18.65 1.91
N VAL A 91 -4.92 -19.09 1.35
CA VAL A 91 -3.70 -19.41 2.10
C VAL A 91 -2.72 -18.25 2.09
N ALA A 92 -2.58 -17.57 0.95
CA ALA A 92 -1.60 -16.49 0.75
C ALA A 92 -1.76 -15.36 1.77
N SER A 93 -3.00 -14.98 2.08
CA SER A 93 -3.31 -13.95 3.08
C SER A 93 -2.62 -14.22 4.43
N GLY A 94 -2.81 -15.43 4.98
CA GLY A 94 -2.19 -15.81 6.24
C GLY A 94 -0.67 -15.85 6.16
N LYS A 95 -0.10 -16.30 5.04
CA LYS A 95 1.35 -16.35 4.85
C LYS A 95 2.00 -14.97 4.72
N MET A 96 1.26 -13.96 4.28
CA MET A 96 1.78 -12.60 4.05
C MET A 96 1.63 -11.67 5.26
N LYS A 97 0.65 -11.90 6.13
CA LYS A 97 0.37 -11.03 7.27
C LYS A 97 1.34 -11.27 8.42
N VAL A 98 1.70 -10.19 9.13
CA VAL A 98 2.32 -10.32 10.46
C VAL A 98 1.37 -11.08 11.41
N PRO A 99 1.88 -12.02 12.22
CA PRO A 99 1.06 -12.77 13.17
C PRO A 99 0.63 -11.91 14.38
N GLY A 100 -0.36 -12.40 15.11
CA GLY A 100 -0.87 -11.76 16.31
C GLY A 100 -1.83 -10.60 16.03
N THR A 101 -2.29 -9.94 17.08
CA THR A 101 -3.33 -8.90 17.02
C THR A 101 -2.83 -7.54 17.52
N GLN A 102 -1.51 -7.33 17.52
CA GLN A 102 -0.93 -6.03 17.88
C GLN A 102 -1.30 -4.97 16.84
N PHE A 103 -1.23 -5.35 15.55
CA PHE A 103 -1.53 -4.45 14.44
C PHE A 103 -2.83 -4.79 13.75
N TRP A 104 -3.16 -6.08 13.66
CA TRP A 104 -4.40 -6.58 13.07
C TRP A 104 -5.48 -6.70 14.13
N ASP A 105 -6.69 -6.24 13.81
CA ASP A 105 -7.83 -6.46 14.68
C ASP A 105 -8.09 -7.97 14.84
N PRO A 106 -8.51 -8.43 16.02
CA PRO A 106 -8.88 -9.82 16.22
C PRO A 106 -9.92 -10.30 15.21
N PRO A 107 -9.84 -11.57 14.76
CA PRO A 107 -8.98 -12.61 15.34
C PRO A 107 -7.61 -12.80 14.66
N ASN A 108 -7.37 -12.19 13.48
CA ASN A 108 -6.19 -12.43 12.62
C ASN A 108 -5.77 -13.92 12.48
N THR A 109 -6.75 -14.82 12.47
CA THR A 109 -6.51 -16.28 12.45
C THR A 109 -5.75 -16.71 11.20
N GLY A 110 -4.76 -17.58 11.38
CA GLY A 110 -3.98 -18.15 10.27
C GLY A 110 -2.85 -17.25 9.75
N ALA A 111 -2.65 -16.06 10.33
CA ALA A 111 -1.48 -15.23 10.04
C ALA A 111 -0.20 -15.89 10.57
N THR A 112 0.78 -16.09 9.70
CA THR A 112 2.05 -16.77 10.00
C THR A 112 3.28 -15.98 9.56
N ASN A 113 3.11 -15.01 8.65
CA ASN A 113 4.21 -14.34 7.95
C ASN A 113 5.26 -15.28 7.33
N SER A 114 4.89 -16.52 7.00
CA SER A 114 5.85 -17.51 6.47
C SER A 114 6.41 -17.15 5.09
N SER A 115 5.85 -16.16 4.39
CA SER A 115 6.44 -15.62 3.16
C SER A 115 7.50 -14.54 3.40
N GLY A 116 7.63 -14.02 4.62
CA GLY A 116 8.50 -12.87 4.95
C GLY A 116 7.97 -11.51 4.49
N PHE A 117 6.76 -11.47 3.91
CA PHE A 117 6.17 -10.25 3.35
C PHE A 117 5.87 -9.19 4.42
N SER A 118 5.54 -9.59 5.64
CA SER A 118 5.34 -8.72 6.80
C SER A 118 4.25 -7.66 6.60
N GLY A 119 3.15 -8.07 5.98
CA GLY A 119 2.02 -7.20 5.64
C GLY A 119 1.31 -6.64 6.88
N LEU A 120 1.14 -5.33 6.91
CA LEU A 120 0.49 -4.56 7.97
C LEU A 120 -0.84 -3.93 7.50
N PRO A 121 -1.85 -3.81 8.37
CA PRO A 121 -3.16 -3.27 8.00
C PRO A 121 -3.15 -1.74 8.09
N ALA A 122 -2.49 -1.10 7.13
CA ALA A 122 -2.27 0.34 7.12
C ALA A 122 -3.52 1.15 6.71
N GLY A 123 -4.64 0.52 6.39
CA GLY A 123 -5.89 1.22 6.08
C GLY A 123 -5.80 2.02 4.78
N PHE A 124 -6.44 3.17 4.63
CA PHE A 124 -6.27 4.05 3.47
C PHE A 124 -6.78 5.44 3.69
N ARG A 125 -6.42 6.33 2.78
CA ARG A 125 -6.99 7.68 2.72
C ARG A 125 -7.92 7.86 1.52
N TRP A 126 -9.19 8.08 1.81
CA TRP A 126 -10.25 8.15 0.82
C TRP A 126 -10.16 9.43 -0.01
N ALA A 127 -10.16 9.30 -1.34
CA ALA A 127 -9.93 10.44 -2.26
C ALA A 127 -11.11 11.42 -2.38
N ASP A 128 -12.32 11.02 -1.99
CA ASP A 128 -13.52 11.87 -2.04
C ASP A 128 -13.78 12.72 -0.80
N ASN A 129 -13.35 12.28 0.39
CA ASN A 129 -13.56 13.04 1.64
C ASN A 129 -12.28 13.24 2.48
N GLY A 130 -11.14 12.71 2.03
CA GLY A 130 -9.84 12.85 2.71
C GLY A 130 -9.71 12.04 3.99
N GLY A 131 -10.74 11.29 4.39
CA GLY A 131 -10.77 10.54 5.64
C GLY A 131 -9.92 9.26 5.60
N PHE A 132 -9.54 8.78 6.78
CA PHE A 132 -8.79 7.55 6.97
C PHE A 132 -9.71 6.38 7.32
N PHE A 133 -9.48 5.21 6.71
CA PHE A 133 -10.34 4.04 6.87
C PHE A 133 -9.55 2.75 6.97
N GLN A 134 -10.14 1.73 7.61
CA GLN A 134 -9.70 0.32 7.57
C GLN A 134 -8.31 0.01 8.18
N ARG A 135 -7.66 0.93 8.91
CA ARG A 135 -6.49 0.54 9.73
C ARG A 135 -6.90 -0.56 10.70
N GLY A 136 -6.03 -1.53 10.89
CA GLY A 136 -6.30 -2.73 11.69
C GLY A 136 -7.02 -3.84 10.93
N TYR A 137 -7.77 -3.50 9.88
CA TYR A 137 -8.65 -4.45 9.20
C TYR A 137 -8.16 -4.93 7.83
N ARG A 138 -7.53 -4.06 7.04
CA ARG A 138 -7.13 -4.36 5.65
C ARG A 138 -5.74 -3.86 5.30
N LEU A 139 -5.09 -4.63 4.43
CA LEU A 139 -3.83 -4.34 3.76
C LEU A 139 -4.13 -4.16 2.26
N PHE A 140 -3.54 -3.15 1.63
CA PHE A 140 -3.97 -2.66 0.33
C PHE A 140 -2.81 -2.38 -0.64
N LEU A 141 -2.41 -3.40 -1.39
CA LEU A 141 -1.27 -3.29 -2.28
C LEU A 141 -1.56 -2.46 -3.53
N TRP A 142 -0.59 -1.63 -3.91
CA TRP A 142 -0.63 -0.88 -5.15
C TRP A 142 -0.37 -1.79 -6.34
N THR A 143 -1.07 -1.52 -7.44
CA THR A 143 -0.81 -2.16 -8.73
C THR A 143 -0.63 -1.10 -9.80
N SER A 144 0.21 -1.39 -10.79
CA SER A 144 0.39 -0.52 -11.97
C SER A 144 -0.81 -0.54 -12.92
N ALA A 145 -1.81 -1.40 -12.68
CA ALA A 145 -3.04 -1.46 -13.45
C ALA A 145 -3.96 -0.29 -13.11
N ILE A 146 -4.34 0.49 -14.13
CA ILE A 146 -5.27 1.61 -14.03
C ILE A 146 -6.72 1.09 -14.05
N LYS A 147 -7.54 1.46 -13.07
CA LYS A 147 -9.01 1.44 -13.18
C LYS A 147 -9.57 2.82 -12.84
N TYR A 148 -10.71 3.14 -13.41
CA TYR A 148 -11.40 4.40 -13.18
C TYR A 148 -12.61 4.18 -12.28
N TRP A 149 -12.85 5.07 -11.31
CA TRP A 149 -14.13 5.20 -10.60
C TRP A 149 -14.57 6.66 -10.66
N ASN A 150 -15.78 6.93 -11.17
CA ASN A 150 -16.31 8.27 -11.36
C ASN A 150 -15.29 9.25 -12.00
N SER A 151 -14.58 8.79 -13.03
CA SER A 151 -13.56 9.56 -13.77
C SER A 151 -12.30 9.96 -12.99
N LYS A 152 -12.15 9.50 -11.73
CA LYS A 152 -10.88 9.57 -10.99
C LYS A 152 -10.08 8.28 -11.21
N PRO A 153 -8.78 8.36 -11.57
CA PRO A 153 -7.95 7.17 -11.62
C PRO A 153 -7.78 6.59 -10.22
N LEU A 154 -8.17 5.33 -10.05
CA LEU A 154 -7.90 4.53 -8.87
C LEU A 154 -6.86 3.47 -9.24
N ALA A 155 -5.85 3.28 -8.39
CA ALA A 155 -5.03 2.08 -8.50
C ALA A 155 -5.89 0.86 -8.20
N THR A 156 -5.69 -0.21 -8.96
CA THR A 156 -6.70 -1.25 -9.03
C THR A 156 -6.47 -2.44 -8.11
N TYR A 157 -7.43 -2.60 -7.19
CA TYR A 157 -8.10 -3.82 -6.71
C TYR A 157 -7.69 -5.17 -7.36
N TYR A 158 -6.95 -5.98 -6.62
CA TYR A 158 -7.08 -7.44 -6.65
C TYR A 158 -7.45 -7.92 -5.23
N LEU A 159 -8.61 -8.59 -5.08
CA LEU A 159 -9.10 -9.15 -3.81
C LEU A 159 -7.94 -9.84 -3.06
N ILE A 160 -7.53 -9.38 -1.87
CA ILE A 160 -8.35 -9.08 -0.69
C ILE A 160 -8.47 -7.57 -0.48
N LEU A 161 -9.62 -7.03 -0.93
CA LEU A 161 -10.19 -5.71 -0.63
C LEU A 161 -9.27 -4.54 -1.06
N ALA A 162 -9.72 -3.56 -1.85
CA ALA A 162 -8.95 -2.33 -2.12
C ALA A 162 -9.51 -1.12 -1.38
N GLU A 163 -8.65 -0.24 -0.90
CA GLU A 163 -8.17 1.05 -1.41
C GLU A 163 -6.92 1.42 -0.58
N PHE A 164 -5.97 2.16 -1.15
CA PHE A 164 -4.58 2.50 -0.75
C PHE A 164 -3.98 2.10 0.61
N THR A 165 -2.91 1.27 0.70
CA THR A 165 -1.73 1.41 1.62
C THR A 165 -0.88 0.14 1.69
N SER A 166 0.42 0.36 1.96
CA SER A 166 1.52 -0.58 2.19
C SER A 166 2.26 -0.98 0.90
N PHE A 167 3.45 -0.40 0.71
CA PHE A 167 4.24 -0.48 -0.51
C PHE A 167 5.26 -1.58 -0.43
N HIS A 168 4.83 -2.78 -0.81
CA HIS A 168 5.74 -3.87 -1.10
C HIS A 168 6.07 -3.80 -2.58
N PHE A 169 7.18 -3.15 -2.93
CA PHE A 169 7.65 -3.14 -4.31
C PHE A 169 8.26 -4.50 -4.67
N ARG A 170 8.28 -4.82 -5.95
CA ARG A 170 9.03 -5.96 -6.48
C ARG A 170 10.40 -5.51 -6.97
N ARG A 171 11.41 -6.35 -6.79
CA ARG A 171 12.71 -6.24 -7.45
C ARG A 171 12.76 -7.20 -8.63
N ASP A 172 13.34 -6.75 -9.74
CA ASP A 172 13.78 -7.65 -10.80
C ASP A 172 14.91 -8.59 -10.33
#